data_AF-A0A7S4TA29-F1
#
_entry.id   AF-A0A7S4TA29-F1
#
_cell.length_a   1.000
_cell.length_b   1.000
_cell.length_c   1.000
_cell.angle_alpha   90.00
_cell.angle_beta   90.00
_cell.angle_gamma   90.00
#
_symmetry.space_group_name_H-M   'P 1'
#
loop_
_entity.id
_entity.type
_entity.pdbx_description
1 polymer ?
#
loop_
_entity_poly.entity_id
_entity_poly.type
_entity_poly.pdbx_seq_one_letter_code
_entity_poly.pdbx_strand_id
1 'polypeptide(L)'
;MRSRSGEERKNQHINELMMNHQEAFDEIKAYYNDITFDNLNLIKSLRDDIQEMKERERKNQRKMTSLTQENKELSEPLAQRLEEQRELEEKLKSYTKDKMALKNLKAHHKQLQERTVEAQEEYRATEEKYRKLEKERDDLYRRFQKAVRETQRRAELGKNAVLERKLEVLTAQFDEKQAQLTEVLTAARLDPTVVASVTKKLEQVLGAKSRQIKDLQYQVLQCTKAYNDTIRVYESKLPSLGIDPEEIGFEPIQTATSYMPARLVTKVP
;
A
#
# COMPACT_ATOMS: atom_id res chain seq x y z
N MET A 1 113.01 12.06 -121.55
CA MET A 1 113.20 11.20 -120.35
C MET A 1 112.61 11.77 -119.03
N ARG A 2 111.58 12.62 -119.03
CA ARG A 2 110.88 13.04 -117.79
C ARG A 2 109.35 12.84 -117.77
N SER A 3 108.71 12.39 -118.86
CA SER A 3 107.23 12.30 -118.93
C SER A 3 106.65 10.89 -118.69
N ARG A 4 107.34 9.80 -119.11
CA ARG A 4 106.85 8.40 -118.94
C ARG A 4 106.79 7.93 -117.47
N SER A 5 107.71 8.40 -116.62
CA SER A 5 107.68 8.09 -115.18
C SER A 5 106.53 8.80 -114.44
N GLY A 6 106.01 9.91 -114.99
CA GLY A 6 104.81 10.58 -114.46
C GLY A 6 103.52 9.87 -114.86
N GLU A 7 103.51 9.21 -116.02
CA GLU A 7 102.36 8.44 -116.54
C GLU A 7 102.19 7.10 -115.83
N GLU A 8 103.28 6.38 -115.55
CA GLU A 8 103.22 5.15 -114.74
C GLU A 8 102.86 5.41 -113.27
N ARG A 9 103.36 6.51 -112.67
CA ARG A 9 102.93 6.94 -111.33
C ARG A 9 101.47 7.42 -111.31
N LYS A 10 101.01 8.11 -112.35
CA LYS A 10 99.59 8.50 -112.46
C LYS A 10 98.69 7.29 -112.68
N ASN A 11 99.09 6.31 -113.47
CA ASN A 11 98.31 5.09 -113.66
C ASN A 11 98.30 4.18 -112.43
N GLN A 12 99.41 4.07 -111.69
CA GLN A 12 99.42 3.43 -110.36
C GLN A 12 98.53 4.18 -109.39
N HIS A 13 98.61 5.51 -109.35
CA HIS A 13 97.79 6.33 -108.48
C HIS A 13 96.30 6.26 -108.85
N ILE A 14 95.95 6.19 -110.15
CA ILE A 14 94.57 6.00 -110.61
C ILE A 14 94.07 4.60 -110.22
N ASN A 15 94.89 3.55 -110.37
CA ASN A 15 94.49 2.20 -109.95
C ASN A 15 94.36 2.08 -108.43
N GLU A 16 95.29 2.64 -107.65
CA GLU A 16 95.17 2.73 -106.18
C GLU A 16 93.97 3.57 -105.77
N LEU A 17 93.70 4.68 -106.45
CA LEU A 17 92.54 5.52 -106.18
C LEU A 17 91.24 4.82 -106.55
N MET A 18 91.21 4.03 -107.62
CA MET A 18 90.05 3.18 -107.97
C MET A 18 89.87 2.03 -106.98
N MET A 19 90.96 1.39 -106.53
CA MET A 19 90.88 0.33 -105.53
C MET A 19 90.39 0.87 -104.19
N ASN A 20 90.95 1.99 -103.74
CA ASN A 20 90.53 2.68 -102.52
C ASN A 20 89.09 3.22 -102.62
N HIS A 21 88.66 3.70 -103.79
CA HIS A 21 87.26 4.09 -103.99
C HIS A 21 86.33 2.90 -104.01
N GLN A 22 86.75 1.77 -104.59
CA GLN A 22 85.95 0.55 -104.58
C GLN A 22 85.84 -0.01 -103.15
N GLU A 23 86.94 -0.05 -102.40
CA GLU A 23 86.94 -0.43 -100.97
C GLU A 23 86.09 0.53 -100.13
N ALA A 24 86.25 1.84 -100.27
CA ALA A 24 85.43 2.82 -99.55
C ALA A 24 83.94 2.72 -99.94
N PHE A 25 83.63 2.41 -101.20
CA PHE A 25 82.25 2.24 -101.65
C PHE A 25 81.64 0.95 -101.12
N ASP A 26 82.43 -0.13 -101.04
CA ASP A 26 82.01 -1.41 -100.46
C ASP A 26 81.86 -1.30 -98.94
N GLU A 27 82.72 -0.53 -98.24
CA GLU A 27 82.55 -0.18 -96.82
C GLU A 27 81.30 0.67 -96.57
N ILE A 28 81.05 1.70 -97.40
CA ILE A 28 79.84 2.53 -97.29
C ILE A 28 78.59 1.66 -97.53
N LYS A 29 78.61 0.79 -98.54
CA LYS A 29 77.53 -0.17 -98.78
C LYS A 29 77.33 -1.12 -97.61
N ALA A 30 78.41 -1.65 -97.04
CA ALA A 30 78.35 -2.53 -95.88
C ALA A 30 77.73 -1.79 -94.68
N TYR A 31 78.20 -0.57 -94.37
CA TYR A 31 77.67 0.26 -93.29
C TYR A 31 76.18 0.58 -93.45
N TYR A 32 75.74 0.98 -94.64
CA TYR A 32 74.31 1.25 -94.88
C TYR A 32 73.47 -0.04 -94.90
N ASN A 33 74.01 -1.16 -95.38
CA ASN A 33 73.33 -2.45 -95.27
C ASN A 33 73.19 -2.90 -93.82
N ASP A 34 74.22 -2.72 -92.99
CA ASP A 34 74.20 -3.04 -91.56
C ASP A 34 73.20 -2.15 -90.81
N ILE A 35 73.20 -0.83 -91.07
CA ILE A 35 72.17 0.08 -90.52
C ILE A 35 70.77 -0.33 -90.98
N THR A 36 70.62 -0.70 -92.25
CA THR A 36 69.32 -1.13 -92.79
C THR A 36 68.86 -2.43 -92.14
N PHE A 37 69.79 -3.35 -91.90
CA PHE A 37 69.57 -4.61 -91.20
C PHE A 37 69.19 -4.37 -89.72
N ASP A 38 69.92 -3.51 -89.01
CA ASP A 38 69.65 -3.13 -87.62
C ASP A 38 68.30 -2.41 -87.49
N ASN A 39 68.00 -1.48 -88.40
CA ASN A 39 66.70 -0.82 -88.45
C ASN A 39 65.57 -1.81 -88.75
N LEU A 40 65.76 -2.76 -89.66
CA LEU A 40 64.80 -3.83 -89.95
C LEU A 40 64.59 -4.74 -88.72
N ASN A 41 65.65 -5.08 -88.00
CA ASN A 41 65.57 -5.87 -86.78
C ASN A 41 64.86 -5.11 -85.65
N LEU A 42 65.14 -3.80 -85.50
CA LEU A 42 64.45 -2.94 -84.55
C LEU A 42 62.96 -2.79 -84.88
N ILE A 43 62.62 -2.56 -86.16
CA ILE A 43 61.23 -2.52 -86.62
C ILE A 43 60.52 -3.84 -86.32
N LYS A 44 61.20 -4.97 -86.52
CA LYS A 44 60.67 -6.29 -86.21
C LYS A 44 60.42 -6.47 -84.71
N SER A 45 61.40 -6.12 -83.87
CA SER A 45 61.28 -6.14 -82.40
C SER A 45 60.11 -5.28 -81.91
N LEU A 46 60.02 -4.02 -82.37
CA LEU A 46 58.94 -3.12 -81.99
C LEU A 46 57.57 -3.64 -82.44
N ARG A 47 57.51 -4.31 -83.60
CA ARG A 47 56.28 -4.92 -84.09
C ARG A 47 55.86 -6.12 -83.24
N ASP A 48 56.83 -6.93 -82.81
CA ASP A 48 56.60 -8.06 -81.89
C ASP A 48 56.16 -7.54 -80.50
N ASP A 49 56.78 -6.48 -79.98
CA ASP A 49 56.37 -5.83 -78.72
C ASP A 49 54.95 -5.25 -78.79
N ILE A 50 54.59 -4.61 -79.91
CA ILE A 50 53.22 -4.11 -80.14
C ILE A 50 52.23 -5.28 -80.16
N GLN A 51 52.60 -6.39 -80.79
CA GLN A 51 51.76 -7.59 -80.84
C GLN A 51 51.56 -8.18 -79.43
N GLU A 52 52.63 -8.29 -78.64
CA GLU A 52 52.56 -8.76 -77.25
C GLU A 52 51.71 -7.83 -76.39
N MET A 53 51.91 -6.51 -76.49
CA MET A 53 51.11 -5.51 -75.78
C MET A 53 49.63 -5.62 -76.11
N LYS A 54 49.26 -5.77 -77.39
CA LYS A 54 47.87 -5.97 -77.82
C LYS A 54 47.27 -7.26 -77.26
N GLU A 55 48.04 -8.35 -77.20
CA GLU A 55 47.57 -9.59 -76.59
C GLU A 55 47.35 -9.43 -75.08
N ARG A 56 48.24 -8.70 -74.40
CA ARG A 56 48.13 -8.37 -72.97
C ARG A 56 46.91 -7.50 -72.69
N GLU A 57 46.70 -6.45 -73.49
CA GLU A 57 45.53 -5.57 -73.43
C GLU A 57 44.25 -6.38 -73.61
N ARG A 58 44.19 -7.27 -74.60
CA ARG A 58 43.01 -8.13 -74.82
C ARG A 58 42.73 -9.07 -73.64
N LYS A 59 43.78 -9.66 -73.05
CA LYS A 59 43.66 -10.51 -71.85
C LYS A 59 43.17 -9.70 -70.65
N ASN A 60 43.70 -8.49 -70.46
CA ASN A 60 43.30 -7.58 -69.39
C ASN A 60 41.86 -7.11 -69.57
N GLN A 61 41.44 -6.76 -70.79
CA GLN A 61 40.07 -6.36 -71.08
C GLN A 61 39.08 -7.48 -70.75
N ARG A 62 39.40 -8.74 -71.10
CA ARG A 62 38.57 -9.91 -70.74
C ARG A 62 38.47 -10.11 -69.23
N LYS A 63 39.59 -9.98 -68.51
CA LYS A 63 39.59 -10.05 -67.04
C LYS A 63 38.77 -8.92 -66.43
N MET A 64 38.91 -7.70 -66.94
CA MET A 64 38.16 -6.52 -66.48
C MET A 64 36.66 -6.72 -66.68
N THR A 65 36.24 -7.22 -67.84
CA THR A 65 34.82 -7.54 -68.10
C THR A 65 34.30 -8.64 -67.17
N SER A 66 35.10 -9.70 -66.93
CA SER A 66 34.73 -10.79 -66.01
C SER A 66 34.57 -10.29 -64.58
N LEU A 67 35.53 -9.52 -64.08
CA LEU A 67 35.49 -8.95 -62.73
C LEU A 67 34.34 -7.96 -62.56
N THR A 68 34.04 -7.17 -63.59
CA THR A 68 32.91 -6.22 -63.55
C THR A 68 31.58 -6.97 -63.48
N GLN A 69 31.45 -8.07 -64.23
CA GLN A 69 30.25 -8.90 -64.21
C GLN A 69 30.08 -9.60 -62.86
N GLU A 70 31.14 -10.20 -62.33
CA GLU A 70 31.14 -10.86 -61.02
C GLU A 70 30.79 -9.86 -59.89
N ASN A 71 31.34 -8.66 -59.93
CA ASN A 71 31.04 -7.62 -58.95
C ASN A 71 29.57 -7.16 -59.03
N LYS A 72 29.00 -7.06 -60.25
CA LYS A 72 27.56 -6.80 -60.43
C LYS A 72 26.70 -7.92 -59.85
N GLU A 73 27.07 -9.17 -60.11
CA GLU A 73 26.33 -10.35 -59.62
C GLU A 73 26.40 -10.48 -58.09
N LEU A 74 27.49 -10.05 -57.45
CA LEU A 74 27.65 -10.10 -55.99
C LEU A 74 27.04 -8.89 -55.26
N SER A 75 26.89 -7.75 -55.94
CA SER A 75 26.40 -6.52 -55.30
C SER A 75 24.96 -6.62 -54.80
N GLU A 76 24.08 -7.26 -55.57
CA GLU A 76 22.66 -7.41 -55.18
C GLU A 76 22.48 -8.39 -53.99
N PRO A 77 23.08 -9.60 -53.99
CA PRO A 77 23.07 -10.49 -52.83
C PRO A 77 23.65 -9.83 -51.58
N LEU A 78 24.73 -9.05 -51.72
CA LEU A 78 25.32 -8.35 -50.58
C LEU A 78 24.34 -7.31 -50.01
N ALA A 79 23.67 -6.54 -50.86
CA ALA A 79 22.66 -5.58 -50.43
C ALA A 79 21.48 -6.26 -49.72
N GLN A 80 20.99 -7.39 -50.25
CA GLN A 80 19.93 -8.18 -49.62
C GLN A 80 20.36 -8.70 -48.23
N ARG A 81 21.58 -9.23 -48.10
CA ARG A 81 22.10 -9.72 -46.81
C ARG A 81 22.27 -8.62 -45.77
N LEU A 82 22.69 -7.43 -46.20
CA LEU A 82 22.80 -6.27 -45.30
C LEU A 82 21.43 -5.81 -44.82
N GLU A 83 20.42 -5.84 -45.69
CA GLU A 83 19.04 -5.50 -45.31
C GLU A 83 18.45 -6.55 -44.36
N GLU A 84 18.64 -7.83 -44.65
CA GLU A 84 18.25 -8.94 -43.74
C GLU A 84 18.92 -8.81 -42.37
N GLN A 85 20.22 -8.48 -42.34
CA GLN A 85 20.94 -8.24 -41.09
C GLN A 85 20.30 -7.10 -40.30
N ARG A 86 19.98 -5.98 -40.97
CA ARG A 86 19.34 -4.83 -40.33
C ARG A 86 17.99 -5.20 -39.73
N GLU A 87 17.15 -5.91 -40.48
CA GLU A 87 15.85 -6.37 -39.98
C GLU A 87 15.98 -7.30 -38.77
N LEU A 88 16.93 -8.23 -38.81
CA LEU A 88 17.17 -9.17 -37.71
C LEU A 88 17.67 -8.44 -36.47
N GLU A 89 18.54 -7.44 -36.62
CA GLU A 89 18.98 -6.59 -35.52
C GLU A 89 17.81 -5.81 -34.88
N GLU A 90 16.87 -5.31 -35.67
CA GLU A 90 15.67 -4.66 -35.16
C GLU A 90 14.75 -5.63 -34.41
N LYS A 91 14.51 -6.83 -34.98
CA LYS A 91 13.74 -7.90 -34.33
C LYS A 91 14.38 -8.35 -33.01
N LEU A 92 15.71 -8.35 -32.93
CA LEU A 92 16.44 -8.71 -31.71
C LEU A 92 16.31 -7.62 -30.64
N LYS A 93 16.33 -6.34 -31.05
CA LYS A 93 16.04 -5.21 -30.15
C LYS A 93 14.60 -5.22 -29.64
N SER A 94 13.61 -5.55 -30.46
CA SER A 94 12.22 -5.69 -29.97
C SER A 94 12.08 -6.88 -29.02
N TYR A 95 12.63 -8.04 -29.39
CA TYR A 95 12.60 -9.25 -28.56
C TYR A 95 13.23 -9.03 -27.17
N THR A 96 14.35 -8.31 -27.09
CA THR A 96 14.99 -7.99 -25.80
C THR A 96 14.11 -7.09 -24.94
N LYS A 97 13.42 -6.10 -25.52
CA LYS A 97 12.44 -5.26 -24.81
C LYS A 97 11.26 -6.11 -24.31
N ASP A 98 10.70 -6.96 -25.15
CA ASP A 98 9.57 -7.81 -24.79
C ASP A 98 9.93 -8.80 -23.68
N LYS A 99 11.14 -9.36 -23.72
CA LYS A 99 11.66 -10.24 -22.67
C LYS A 99 11.77 -9.51 -21.32
N MET A 100 12.22 -8.25 -21.31
CA MET A 100 12.25 -7.44 -20.08
C MET A 100 10.84 -7.11 -19.59
N ALA A 101 9.94 -6.72 -20.49
CA ALA A 101 8.54 -6.44 -20.16
C ALA A 101 7.84 -7.66 -19.55
N LEU A 102 8.06 -8.85 -20.13
CA LEU A 102 7.53 -10.11 -19.62
C LEU A 102 8.07 -10.44 -18.22
N LYS A 103 9.37 -10.20 -17.97
CA LYS A 103 9.96 -10.39 -16.64
C LYS A 103 9.30 -9.48 -15.60
N ASN A 104 9.10 -8.20 -15.94
CA ASN A 104 8.46 -7.23 -15.06
C ASN A 104 6.99 -7.59 -14.81
N LEU A 105 6.26 -7.98 -15.85
CA LEU A 105 4.86 -8.40 -15.73
C LEU A 105 4.71 -9.64 -14.86
N LYS A 106 5.61 -10.63 -14.98
CA LYS A 106 5.62 -11.81 -14.11
C LYS A 106 5.87 -11.44 -12.64
N ALA A 107 6.79 -10.51 -12.38
CA ALA A 107 7.05 -10.02 -11.02
C ALA A 107 5.82 -9.32 -10.44
N HIS A 108 5.18 -8.43 -11.21
CA HIS A 108 3.95 -7.76 -10.80
C HIS A 108 2.79 -8.74 -10.59
N HIS A 109 2.64 -9.74 -11.45
CA HIS A 109 1.62 -10.77 -11.32
C HIS A 109 1.79 -11.55 -10.00
N LYS A 110 3.03 -11.96 -9.69
CA LYS A 110 3.34 -12.64 -8.43
C LYS A 110 2.98 -11.77 -7.22
N GLN A 111 3.38 -10.51 -7.23
CA GLN A 111 3.07 -9.57 -6.15
C GLN A 111 1.55 -9.38 -6.00
N LEU A 112 0.82 -9.25 -7.10
CA LEU A 112 -0.64 -9.08 -7.05
C LEU A 112 -1.33 -10.35 -6.53
N GLN A 113 -0.81 -11.53 -6.88
CA GLN A 113 -1.29 -12.81 -6.37
C GLN A 113 -1.08 -12.91 -4.85
N GLU A 114 0.09 -12.54 -4.34
CA GLU A 114 0.38 -12.49 -2.90
C GLU A 114 -0.60 -11.53 -2.17
N ARG A 115 -0.78 -10.31 -2.68
CA ARG A 115 -1.72 -9.33 -2.10
C ARG A 115 -3.18 -9.81 -2.13
N THR A 116 -3.55 -10.59 -3.14
CA THR A 116 -4.90 -11.17 -3.22
C THR A 116 -5.11 -12.21 -2.12
N VAL A 117 -4.10 -13.04 -1.84
CA VAL A 117 -4.16 -14.03 -0.75
C VAL A 117 -4.24 -13.32 0.60
N GLU A 118 -3.38 -12.33 0.85
CA GLU A 118 -3.39 -11.52 2.08
C GLU A 118 -4.77 -10.88 2.32
N ALA A 119 -5.33 -10.23 1.29
CA ALA A 119 -6.66 -9.61 1.40
C ALA A 119 -7.77 -10.63 1.67
N GLN A 120 -7.68 -11.85 1.13
CA GLN A 120 -8.64 -12.92 1.42
C GLN A 120 -8.54 -13.41 2.86
N GLU A 121 -7.34 -13.52 3.41
CA GLU A 121 -7.11 -13.90 4.80
C GLU A 121 -7.61 -12.83 5.77
N GLU A 122 -7.32 -11.55 5.49
CA GLU A 122 -7.82 -10.41 6.27
C GLU A 122 -9.35 -10.34 6.25
N TYR A 123 -9.96 -10.55 5.08
CA TYR A 123 -11.40 -10.61 4.94
C TYR A 123 -12.00 -11.73 5.81
N ARG A 124 -11.46 -12.95 5.73
CA ARG A 124 -11.94 -14.10 6.53
C ARG A 124 -11.82 -13.84 8.02
N ALA A 125 -10.69 -13.28 8.47
CA ALA A 125 -10.47 -12.95 9.87
C ALA A 125 -11.46 -11.88 10.36
N THR A 126 -11.75 -10.88 9.52
CA THR A 126 -12.71 -9.82 9.84
C THR A 126 -14.15 -10.34 9.86
N GLU A 127 -14.51 -11.21 8.93
CA GLU A 127 -15.83 -11.85 8.88
C GLU A 127 -16.06 -12.73 10.12
N GLU A 128 -15.05 -13.47 10.58
CA GLU A 128 -15.15 -14.27 11.81
C GLU A 128 -15.36 -13.38 13.05
N LYS A 129 -14.62 -12.26 13.16
CA LYS A 129 -14.82 -11.27 14.23
C LYS A 129 -16.22 -10.67 14.20
N TYR A 130 -16.72 -10.33 13.01
CA TYR A 130 -18.07 -9.81 12.84
C TYR A 130 -19.13 -10.81 13.31
N ARG A 131 -19.02 -12.09 12.92
CA ARG A 131 -19.95 -13.15 13.38
C ARG A 131 -19.93 -13.34 14.89
N LYS A 132 -18.78 -13.18 15.55
CA LYS A 132 -18.67 -13.25 17.03
C LYS A 132 -19.40 -12.06 17.68
N LEU A 133 -19.14 -10.84 17.21
CA LEU A 133 -19.81 -9.63 17.67
C LEU A 133 -21.34 -9.69 17.50
N GLU A 134 -21.81 -10.24 16.38
CA GLU A 134 -23.23 -10.39 16.13
C GLU A 134 -23.90 -11.34 17.14
N LYS A 135 -23.24 -12.47 17.46
CA LYS A 135 -23.71 -13.39 18.50
C LYS A 135 -23.72 -12.72 19.88
N GLU A 136 -22.67 -11.99 20.23
CA GLU A 136 -22.57 -11.27 21.50
C GLU A 136 -23.68 -10.22 21.64
N ARG A 137 -23.95 -9.45 20.57
CA ARG A 137 -25.07 -8.49 20.50
C ARG A 137 -26.39 -9.20 20.77
N ASP A 138 -26.65 -10.31 20.08
CA ASP A 138 -27.92 -11.03 20.17
C ASP A 138 -28.12 -11.67 21.55
N ASP A 139 -27.05 -12.21 22.14
CA ASP A 139 -27.05 -12.74 23.49
C ASP A 139 -27.28 -11.64 24.53
N LEU A 140 -26.61 -10.48 24.37
CA LEU A 140 -26.80 -9.33 25.24
C LEU A 140 -28.24 -8.83 25.17
N TYR A 141 -28.81 -8.72 23.97
CA TYR A 141 -30.19 -8.29 23.77
C TYR A 141 -31.18 -9.26 24.43
N ARG A 142 -30.97 -10.58 24.26
CA ARG A 142 -31.76 -11.61 24.94
C ARG A 142 -31.67 -11.50 26.47
N ARG A 143 -30.47 -11.33 27.02
CA ARG A 143 -30.27 -11.17 28.47
C ARG A 143 -30.93 -9.90 29.00
N PHE A 144 -30.79 -8.79 28.27
CA PHE A 144 -31.42 -7.51 28.62
C PHE A 144 -32.94 -7.66 28.69
N GLN A 145 -33.57 -8.22 27.65
CA GLN A 145 -35.01 -8.45 27.64
C GLN A 145 -35.48 -9.33 28.81
N LYS A 146 -34.71 -10.39 29.13
CA LYS A 146 -35.01 -11.24 30.28
C LYS A 146 -34.93 -10.46 31.59
N ALA A 147 -33.88 -9.67 31.79
CA ALA A 147 -33.67 -8.87 33.00
C ALA A 147 -34.77 -7.82 33.19
N VAL A 148 -35.19 -7.15 32.11
CA VAL A 148 -36.31 -6.19 32.14
C VAL A 148 -37.60 -6.88 32.58
N ARG A 149 -37.96 -8.01 31.94
CA ARG A 149 -39.17 -8.77 32.31
C ARG A 149 -39.13 -9.27 33.74
N GLU A 150 -37.98 -9.74 34.21
CA GLU A 150 -37.83 -10.21 35.59
C GLU A 150 -37.98 -9.06 36.60
N THR A 151 -37.40 -7.90 36.30
CA THR A 151 -37.52 -6.70 37.15
C THR A 151 -38.98 -6.22 37.22
N GLN A 152 -39.67 -6.17 36.07
CA GLN A 152 -41.10 -5.84 36.01
C GLN A 152 -41.92 -6.82 36.84
N ARG A 153 -41.74 -8.12 36.63
CA ARG A 153 -42.45 -9.16 37.39
C ARG A 153 -42.20 -9.05 38.90
N ARG A 154 -40.97 -8.75 39.34
CA ARG A 154 -40.67 -8.54 40.77
C ARG A 154 -41.32 -7.29 41.34
N ALA A 155 -41.41 -6.21 40.55
CA ALA A 155 -42.09 -4.99 40.97
C ALA A 155 -43.61 -5.20 41.09
N GLU A 156 -44.22 -5.83 40.08
CA GLU A 156 -45.65 -6.12 39.99
C GLU A 156 -46.09 -7.14 41.05
N LEU A 157 -45.52 -8.35 41.05
CA LEU A 157 -45.93 -9.43 41.96
C LEU A 157 -45.44 -9.23 43.40
N GLY A 158 -44.35 -8.48 43.58
CA GLY A 158 -43.74 -8.28 44.89
C GLY A 158 -44.37 -7.10 45.61
N LYS A 159 -43.64 -5.98 45.59
CA LYS A 159 -43.97 -4.84 46.46
C LYS A 159 -45.31 -4.21 46.09
N ASN A 160 -45.64 -4.06 44.82
CA ASN A 160 -46.87 -3.35 44.43
C ASN A 160 -48.11 -4.16 44.84
N ALA A 161 -48.21 -5.43 44.45
CA ALA A 161 -49.35 -6.26 44.84
C ALA A 161 -49.54 -6.39 46.36
N VAL A 162 -48.44 -6.52 47.13
CA VAL A 162 -48.54 -6.60 48.60
C VAL A 162 -48.96 -5.27 49.21
N LEU A 163 -48.44 -4.15 48.70
CA LEU A 163 -48.83 -2.81 49.17
C LEU A 163 -50.27 -2.48 48.81
N GLU A 164 -50.72 -2.83 47.61
CA GLU A 164 -52.11 -2.69 47.17
C GLU A 164 -53.05 -3.49 48.08
N ARG A 165 -52.76 -4.77 48.33
CA ARG A 165 -53.58 -5.59 49.24
C ARG A 165 -53.59 -5.04 50.67
N LYS A 166 -52.45 -4.53 51.16
CA LYS A 166 -52.39 -3.89 52.48
C LYS A 166 -53.23 -2.62 52.53
N LEU A 167 -53.21 -1.82 51.45
CA LEU A 167 -54.03 -0.62 51.32
C LEU A 167 -55.51 -0.98 51.31
N GLU A 168 -55.93 -1.96 50.51
CA GLU A 168 -57.31 -2.46 50.47
C GLU A 168 -57.82 -2.87 51.86
N VAL A 169 -57.02 -3.65 52.61
CA VAL A 169 -57.39 -4.08 53.97
C VAL A 169 -57.50 -2.89 54.92
N LEU A 170 -56.54 -1.96 54.88
CA LEU A 170 -56.56 -0.77 55.74
C LEU A 170 -57.74 0.15 55.41
N THR A 171 -58.08 0.32 54.14
CA THR A 171 -59.25 1.08 53.70
C THR A 171 -60.54 0.43 54.18
N ALA A 172 -60.69 -0.89 54.02
CA ALA A 172 -61.87 -1.60 54.52
C ALA A 172 -62.03 -1.47 56.04
N GLN A 173 -60.93 -1.58 56.79
CA GLN A 173 -60.94 -1.37 58.24
C GLN A 173 -61.30 0.07 58.61
N PHE A 174 -60.79 1.05 57.87
CA PHE A 174 -61.13 2.46 58.07
C PHE A 174 -62.63 2.69 57.86
N ASP A 175 -63.19 2.20 56.75
CA ASP A 175 -64.61 2.34 56.43
C ASP A 175 -65.50 1.67 57.49
N GLU A 176 -65.13 0.48 57.96
CA GLU A 176 -65.83 -0.22 59.05
C GLU A 176 -65.81 0.59 60.35
N LYS A 177 -64.64 1.12 60.74
CA LYS A 177 -64.50 1.94 61.96
C LYS A 177 -65.24 3.26 61.84
N GLN A 178 -65.25 3.86 60.65
CA GLN A 178 -65.99 5.08 60.38
C GLN A 178 -67.51 4.86 60.48
N ALA A 179 -68.01 3.73 59.97
CA ALA A 179 -69.42 3.34 60.12
C ALA A 179 -69.79 3.11 61.59
N GLN A 180 -68.99 2.34 62.34
CA GLN A 180 -69.17 2.10 63.78
C GLN A 180 -69.18 3.41 64.58
N LEU A 181 -68.25 4.33 64.29
CA LEU A 181 -68.21 5.64 64.94
C LEU A 181 -69.48 6.45 64.66
N THR A 182 -69.93 6.47 63.41
CA THR A 182 -71.14 7.18 63.00
C THR A 182 -72.36 6.63 63.74
N GLU A 183 -72.49 5.31 63.83
CA GLU A 183 -73.58 4.65 64.56
C GLU A 183 -73.59 5.05 66.05
N VAL A 184 -72.44 4.95 66.74
CA VAL A 184 -72.32 5.33 68.16
C VAL A 184 -72.68 6.80 68.38
N LEU A 185 -72.20 7.71 67.52
CA LEU A 185 -72.51 9.13 67.61
C LEU A 185 -74.01 9.40 67.45
N THR A 186 -74.68 8.71 66.51
CA THR A 186 -76.13 8.83 66.33
C THR A 186 -76.91 8.26 67.52
N ALA A 187 -76.51 7.11 68.06
CA ALA A 187 -77.16 6.47 69.21
C ALA A 187 -77.03 7.31 70.50
N ALA A 188 -75.88 7.95 70.70
CA ALA A 188 -75.60 8.76 71.87
C ALA A 188 -76.32 10.13 71.87
N ARG A 189 -76.94 10.53 70.75
CA ARG A 189 -77.66 11.81 70.58
C ARG A 189 -76.86 13.04 71.06
N LEU A 190 -75.55 13.02 70.81
CA LEU A 190 -74.65 14.10 71.20
C LEU A 190 -74.88 15.33 70.32
N ASP A 191 -74.68 16.53 70.88
CA ASP A 191 -74.74 17.77 70.11
C ASP A 191 -73.67 17.75 68.99
N PRO A 192 -74.08 17.81 67.70
CA PRO A 192 -73.16 17.76 66.58
C PRO A 192 -72.09 18.85 66.60
N THR A 193 -72.41 20.02 67.17
CA THR A 193 -71.47 21.16 67.25
C THR A 193 -70.36 20.90 68.27
N VAL A 194 -70.71 20.28 69.40
CA VAL A 194 -69.75 19.89 70.45
C VAL A 194 -68.87 18.74 69.96
N VAL A 195 -69.44 17.73 69.31
CA VAL A 195 -68.68 16.61 68.71
C VAL A 195 -67.69 17.13 67.68
N ALA A 196 -68.12 17.98 66.75
CA ALA A 196 -67.23 18.55 65.73
C ALA A 196 -66.07 19.37 66.34
N SER A 197 -66.36 20.14 67.40
CA SER A 197 -65.33 20.92 68.13
C SER A 197 -64.30 20.02 68.81
N VAL A 198 -64.76 18.96 69.51
CA VAL A 198 -63.88 17.99 70.18
C VAL A 198 -63.05 17.19 69.17
N THR A 199 -63.66 16.71 68.09
CA THR A 199 -62.97 15.99 67.00
C THR A 199 -61.89 16.87 66.38
N LYS A 200 -62.19 18.13 66.05
CA LYS A 200 -61.21 19.08 65.50
C LYS A 200 -60.05 19.31 66.47
N LYS A 201 -60.32 19.44 67.77
CA LYS A 201 -59.26 19.61 68.79
C LYS A 201 -58.39 18.35 68.90
N LEU A 202 -59.00 17.17 68.85
CA LEU A 202 -58.27 15.89 68.84
C LEU A 202 -57.39 15.75 67.59
N GLU A 203 -57.90 16.07 66.40
CA GLU A 203 -57.13 16.07 65.14
C GLU A 203 -55.92 17.01 65.22
N GLN A 204 -56.10 18.22 65.79
CA GLN A 204 -55.00 19.16 65.98
C GLN A 204 -53.92 18.61 66.93
N VAL A 205 -54.32 18.02 68.05
CA VAL A 205 -53.39 17.44 69.03
C VAL A 205 -52.67 16.23 68.43
N LEU A 206 -53.39 15.32 67.79
CA LEU A 206 -52.81 14.16 67.12
C LEU A 206 -51.83 14.61 66.02
N GLY A 207 -52.23 15.56 65.17
CA GLY A 207 -51.36 16.11 64.13
C GLY A 207 -50.12 16.82 64.69
N ALA A 208 -50.21 17.49 65.85
CA ALA A 208 -49.05 18.06 66.53
C ALA A 208 -48.12 16.97 67.08
N LYS A 209 -48.68 15.92 67.70
CA LYS A 209 -47.91 14.78 68.21
C LYS A 209 -47.24 13.98 67.10
N SER A 210 -47.92 13.71 65.99
CA SER A 210 -47.32 13.04 64.82
C SER A 210 -46.17 13.83 64.23
N ARG A 211 -46.29 15.16 64.16
CA ARG A 211 -45.16 16.03 63.76
C ARG A 211 -43.99 15.93 64.73
N GLN A 212 -44.27 16.00 66.03
CA GLN A 212 -43.25 15.84 67.06
C GLN A 212 -42.53 14.48 66.96
N ILE A 213 -43.26 13.39 66.70
CA ILE A 213 -42.68 12.06 66.48
C ILE A 213 -41.76 12.08 65.27
N LYS A 214 -42.20 12.64 64.13
CA LYS A 214 -41.36 12.74 62.92
C LYS A 214 -40.09 13.56 63.18
N ASP A 215 -40.20 14.69 63.89
CA ASP A 215 -39.05 15.54 64.20
C ASP A 215 -38.06 14.85 65.16
N LEU A 216 -38.56 14.14 66.18
CA LEU A 216 -37.70 13.36 67.09
C LEU A 216 -37.02 12.20 66.38
N GLN A 217 -37.74 11.46 65.52
CA GLN A 217 -37.15 10.41 64.69
C GLN A 217 -36.04 10.97 63.79
N TYR A 218 -36.27 12.14 63.20
CA TYR A 218 -35.28 12.83 62.39
C TYR A 218 -34.05 13.25 63.22
N GLN A 219 -34.24 13.80 64.42
CA GLN A 219 -33.15 14.15 65.33
C GLN A 219 -32.32 12.92 65.73
N VAL A 220 -32.97 11.80 66.04
CA VAL A 220 -32.28 10.53 66.31
C VAL A 220 -31.41 10.14 65.13
N LEU A 221 -31.94 10.15 63.90
CA LEU A 221 -31.16 9.84 62.70
C LEU A 221 -29.98 10.80 62.50
N GLN A 222 -30.15 12.09 62.77
CA GLN A 222 -29.05 13.05 62.72
C GLN A 222 -27.97 12.75 63.74
N CYS A 223 -28.33 12.49 65.00
CA CYS A 223 -27.40 12.15 66.06
C CYS A 223 -26.67 10.84 65.77
N THR A 224 -27.39 9.81 65.31
CA THR A 224 -26.81 8.52 64.89
C THR A 224 -25.79 8.71 63.77
N LYS A 225 -26.11 9.56 62.78
CA LYS A 225 -25.17 9.87 61.70
C LYS A 225 -23.94 10.61 62.22
N ALA A 226 -24.11 11.65 63.03
CA ALA A 226 -23.01 12.41 63.60
C ALA A 226 -22.07 11.53 64.45
N TYR A 227 -22.64 10.62 65.22
CA TYR A 227 -21.91 9.61 65.98
C TYR A 227 -21.09 8.69 65.06
N ASN A 228 -21.72 8.09 64.05
CA ASN A 228 -21.02 7.19 63.11
C ASN A 228 -19.93 7.91 62.29
N ASP A 229 -20.18 9.15 61.86
CA ASP A 229 -19.18 9.97 61.14
C ASP A 229 -17.99 10.31 62.06
N THR A 230 -18.25 10.56 63.34
CA THR A 230 -17.19 10.83 64.34
C THR A 230 -16.32 9.60 64.58
N ILE A 231 -16.90 8.39 64.67
CA ILE A 231 -16.15 7.14 64.78
C ILE A 231 -15.15 7.00 63.64
N ARG A 232 -15.58 7.26 62.41
CA ARG A 232 -14.71 7.15 61.22
C ARG A 232 -13.57 8.15 61.20
N VAL A 233 -13.84 9.37 61.65
CA VAL A 233 -12.79 10.38 61.81
C VAL A 233 -11.75 9.88 62.83
N TYR A 234 -12.20 9.31 63.95
CA TYR A 234 -11.31 8.71 64.94
C TYR A 234 -10.51 7.53 64.36
N GLU A 235 -11.16 6.56 63.73
CA GLU A 235 -10.50 5.42 63.07
C GLU A 235 -9.43 5.88 62.07
N SER A 236 -9.68 6.97 61.35
CA SER A 236 -8.70 7.54 60.41
C SER A 236 -7.54 8.27 61.09
N LYS A 237 -7.79 8.92 62.24
CA LYS A 237 -6.84 9.86 62.85
C LYS A 237 -6.00 9.24 63.97
N LEU A 238 -6.55 8.30 64.74
CA LEU A 238 -5.88 7.66 65.86
C LEU A 238 -4.60 6.89 65.49
N PRO A 239 -4.52 6.18 64.33
CA PRO A 239 -3.28 5.53 63.91
C PRO A 239 -2.14 6.53 63.72
N SER A 240 -2.45 7.76 63.27
CA SER A 240 -1.44 8.83 63.13
C SER A 240 -0.90 9.36 64.47
N LEU A 241 -1.53 9.00 65.58
CA LEU A 241 -1.13 9.34 66.95
C LEU A 241 -0.57 8.12 67.71
N GLY A 242 -0.41 6.97 67.03
CA GLY A 242 0.11 5.73 67.63
C GLY A 242 -0.88 4.99 68.52
N ILE A 243 -2.17 5.29 68.43
CA ILE A 243 -3.25 4.62 69.15
C ILE A 243 -3.96 3.68 68.18
N ASP A 244 -4.09 2.41 68.54
CA ASP A 244 -4.83 1.45 67.74
C ASP A 244 -6.35 1.73 67.86
N PRO A 245 -7.08 1.95 66.75
CA PRO A 245 -8.53 2.13 66.77
C PRO A 245 -9.28 0.99 67.48
N GLU A 246 -8.75 -0.23 67.48
CA GLU A 246 -9.36 -1.39 68.15
C GLU A 246 -9.35 -1.28 69.69
N GLU A 247 -8.42 -0.50 70.27
CA GLU A 247 -8.34 -0.30 71.73
C GLU A 247 -9.49 0.55 72.30
N ILE A 248 -10.20 1.32 71.46
CA ILE A 248 -11.25 2.25 71.90
C ILE A 248 -12.65 1.62 71.84
N GLY A 249 -12.85 0.57 71.03
CA GLY A 249 -14.07 -0.23 71.04
C GLY A 249 -15.36 0.52 70.63
N PHE A 250 -15.27 1.58 69.82
CA PHE A 250 -16.47 2.25 69.31
C PHE A 250 -17.15 1.42 68.22
N GLU A 251 -18.40 1.03 68.46
CA GLU A 251 -19.21 0.36 67.44
C GLU A 251 -20.19 1.32 66.76
N PRO A 252 -20.26 1.33 65.41
CA PRO A 252 -21.22 2.15 64.69
C PRO A 252 -22.65 1.64 64.91
N ILE A 253 -23.59 2.55 65.07
CA ILE A 253 -25.01 2.23 65.21
C ILE A 253 -25.59 1.93 63.82
N GLN A 254 -26.35 0.83 63.70
CA GLN A 254 -27.07 0.50 62.48
C GLN A 254 -28.04 1.63 62.11
N THR A 255 -27.90 2.16 60.91
CA THR A 255 -28.72 3.29 60.44
C THR A 255 -29.18 3.09 59.00
N ALA A 256 -30.38 3.58 58.68
CA ALA A 256 -30.90 3.64 57.32
C ALA A 256 -30.29 4.79 56.50
N THR A 257 -29.50 5.66 57.12
CA THR A 257 -28.84 6.79 56.46
C THR A 257 -27.56 6.34 55.74
N SER A 258 -27.25 6.98 54.61
CA SER A 258 -26.02 6.72 53.86
C SER A 258 -24.75 6.85 54.71
N TYR A 259 -23.85 5.89 54.49
CA TYR A 259 -22.48 5.82 54.99
C TYR A 259 -21.51 6.77 54.27
N MET A 260 -21.99 7.83 53.62
CA MET A 260 -21.14 8.85 52.99
C MET A 260 -20.95 10.06 53.93
N PRO A 261 -19.73 10.63 54.03
CA PRO A 261 -19.47 11.80 54.87
C PRO A 261 -20.41 12.96 54.53
N ALA A 262 -21.05 13.54 55.57
CA ALA A 262 -21.85 14.79 55.62
C ALA A 262 -22.29 15.41 54.26
N ARG A 263 -23.58 15.53 53.92
CA ARG A 263 -24.44 16.62 54.44
C ARG A 263 -25.96 16.47 54.19
N LEU A 264 -26.48 15.31 53.77
CA LEU A 264 -27.92 15.14 53.58
C LEU A 264 -28.46 13.97 54.41
N VAL A 265 -29.09 14.29 55.55
CA VAL A 265 -30.26 13.53 56.01
C VAL A 265 -31.44 14.38 55.56
N THR A 266 -32.04 14.05 54.41
CA THR A 266 -33.26 14.71 53.97
C THR A 266 -34.40 14.29 54.89
N LYS A 267 -35.28 15.23 55.26
CA LYS A 267 -36.57 14.85 55.86
C LYS A 267 -37.29 14.00 54.82
N VAL A 268 -37.63 12.76 55.16
CA VAL A 268 -38.58 11.97 54.36
C VAL A 268 -39.92 12.72 54.43
N PRO A 269 -40.61 12.99 53.30
CA PRO A 269 -41.91 13.65 53.30
C PRO A 269 -42.93 12.94 54.22
#